data_AF-F8AFP4-F1
#
_entry.id   AF-F8AFP4-F1
#
_cell.length_a   1.000
_cell.length_b   1.000
_cell.length_c   1.000
_cell.angle_alpha   90.00
_cell.angle_beta   90.00
_cell.angle_gamma   90.00
#
_symmetry.space_group_name_H-M   'P 1'
#
loop_
_entity.id
_entity.type
_entity.pdbx_description
1 polymer ?
#
loop_
_entity_poly.entity_id
_entity_poly.type
_entity_poly.pdbx_seq_one_letter_code
_entity_poly.pdbx_strand_id
1 'polypeptide(L)'
;MRKILVFVILTVFVCGCVSNGSNTGETNSSEGTWTLYIISGNSVKELSLEDPKKLGLTDMPVPDLALGRTVHWEGIPPQKLGKGDVINFISENGEIVSVPSNVSMVLALYRDGEPVNGTVRLITSLSFGCKCHWIDRIKVVEFLNESSALHIYGMVENELYLSPRTLGIFEGIDYIVKHEKSKAGLKDIINLADPWPEAKEVTFVTSRGEKTFRLSDVIEKNPTIEFENGFCVPELNICGIKGIRIGGD
;
A
#
# COMPACT_ATOMS: atom_id res chain seq x y z
N MET A 1 41.12 -30.02 47.89
CA MET A 1 40.78 -28.76 47.21
C MET A 1 40.38 -29.07 45.78
N ARG A 2 39.07 -29.12 45.52
CA ARG A 2 38.46 -29.53 44.25
C ARG A 2 38.44 -28.34 43.28
N LYS A 3 39.03 -28.51 42.08
CA LYS A 3 38.86 -27.58 40.97
C LYS A 3 37.52 -27.88 40.29
N ILE A 4 36.61 -26.92 40.35
CA ILE A 4 35.32 -26.95 39.67
C ILE A 4 35.56 -26.53 38.22
N LEU A 5 35.34 -27.46 37.30
CA LEU A 5 35.25 -27.20 35.87
C LEU A 5 33.80 -26.73 35.61
N VAL A 6 33.63 -25.46 35.24
CA VAL A 6 32.33 -24.92 34.84
C VAL A 6 32.08 -25.37 33.41
N PHE A 7 31.19 -26.35 33.25
CA PHE A 7 30.62 -26.73 31.95
C PHE A 7 29.56 -25.68 31.58
N VAL A 8 29.85 -24.87 30.55
CA VAL A 8 28.84 -24.02 29.91
C VAL A 8 28.03 -24.93 28.97
N ILE A 9 26.81 -25.27 29.37
CA ILE A 9 25.84 -25.93 28.50
C ILE A 9 25.20 -24.85 27.63
N LEU A 10 25.61 -24.79 26.36
CA LEU A 10 24.92 -24.02 25.32
C LEU A 10 23.83 -24.94 24.73
N THR A 11 22.59 -24.78 25.18
CA THR A 11 21.42 -25.43 24.57
C THR A 11 21.11 -24.77 23.23
N VAL A 12 21.38 -25.50 22.15
CA VAL A 12 20.86 -25.21 20.80
C VAL A 12 19.40 -25.66 20.77
N PHE A 13 18.47 -24.71 20.70
CA PHE A 13 17.07 -25.01 20.35
C PHE A 13 16.99 -25.17 18.83
N VAL A 14 17.10 -26.42 18.36
CA VAL A 14 16.58 -26.83 17.04
C VAL A 14 15.11 -27.19 17.26
N CYS A 15 14.20 -26.27 16.95
CA CYS A 15 12.80 -26.65 16.72
C CYS A 15 12.62 -26.86 15.21
N GLY A 16 12.82 -28.11 14.80
CA GLY A 16 12.26 -28.61 13.55
C GLY A 16 10.75 -28.72 13.69
N CYS A 17 10.01 -28.14 12.75
CA CYS A 17 8.61 -28.49 12.57
C CYS A 17 8.54 -29.79 11.76
N VAL A 18 8.03 -30.79 12.47
CA VAL A 18 7.66 -32.13 12.02
C VAL A 18 6.62 -32.05 10.91
N SER A 19 6.84 -32.83 9.86
CA SER A 19 5.87 -33.14 8.81
C SER A 19 4.64 -33.83 9.38
N ASN A 20 3.46 -33.32 9.11
CA ASN A 20 2.22 -34.08 9.24
C ASN A 20 1.52 -34.08 7.87
N GLY A 21 1.56 -35.21 7.19
CA GLY A 21 0.78 -35.47 5.99
C GLY A 21 -0.61 -35.94 6.37
N SER A 22 -1.63 -35.20 5.96
CA SER A 22 -2.95 -35.70 5.55
C SER A 22 -3.87 -34.52 5.23
N ASN A 23 -4.00 -34.23 3.94
CA ASN A 23 -5.27 -34.13 3.23
C ASN A 23 -4.97 -33.61 1.83
N THR A 24 -5.09 -34.52 0.86
CA THR A 24 -5.44 -34.21 -0.53
C THR A 24 -6.77 -33.47 -0.52
N GLY A 25 -6.71 -32.16 -0.29
CA GLY A 25 -7.70 -31.23 -0.76
C GLY A 25 -7.19 -30.68 -2.08
N GLU A 26 -7.67 -31.25 -3.17
CA GLU A 26 -7.72 -30.52 -4.45
C GLU A 26 -8.37 -29.18 -4.15
N THR A 27 -7.55 -28.15 -3.97
CA THR A 27 -8.03 -26.78 -4.04
C THR A 27 -8.23 -26.56 -5.51
N ASN A 28 -9.45 -26.82 -5.97
CA ASN A 28 -9.95 -26.23 -7.20
C ASN A 28 -9.63 -24.74 -7.11
N SER A 29 -8.55 -24.31 -7.77
CA SER A 29 -8.35 -22.92 -8.12
C SER A 29 -9.52 -22.61 -9.02
N SER A 30 -10.58 -22.05 -8.44
CA SER A 30 -11.59 -21.37 -9.22
C SER A 30 -10.81 -20.34 -10.04
N GLU A 31 -10.67 -20.61 -11.33
CA GLU A 31 -10.17 -19.70 -12.35
C GLU A 31 -11.11 -18.49 -12.40
N GLY A 32 -11.06 -17.66 -11.36
CA GLY A 32 -11.70 -16.36 -11.32
C GLY A 32 -10.82 -15.44 -12.15
N THR A 33 -11.38 -14.85 -13.19
CA THR A 33 -10.69 -13.86 -14.00
C THR A 33 -10.41 -12.63 -13.13
N TRP A 34 -9.13 -12.30 -12.98
CA TRP A 34 -8.72 -11.18 -12.15
C TRP A 34 -8.84 -9.89 -12.95
N THR A 35 -9.69 -8.97 -12.48
CA THR A 35 -9.87 -7.65 -13.08
C THR A 35 -9.17 -6.58 -12.26
N LEU A 36 -8.38 -5.75 -12.94
CA LEU A 36 -7.83 -4.51 -12.39
C LEU A 36 -8.72 -3.32 -12.77
N TYR A 37 -8.94 -2.41 -11.83
CA TYR A 37 -9.57 -1.12 -12.05
C TYR A 37 -8.49 -0.05 -12.17
N ILE A 38 -8.39 0.54 -13.35
CA ILE A 38 -7.43 1.60 -13.66
C ILE A 38 -8.15 2.94 -13.56
N ILE A 39 -7.74 3.77 -12.62
CA ILE A 39 -8.38 5.07 -12.33
C ILE A 39 -7.44 6.19 -12.75
N SER A 40 -7.91 7.11 -13.58
CA SER A 40 -7.17 8.32 -13.95
C SER A 40 -8.14 9.49 -14.05
N GLY A 41 -7.99 10.45 -13.13
CA GLY A 41 -8.98 11.51 -12.92
C GLY A 41 -10.35 10.91 -12.61
N ASN A 42 -11.37 11.31 -13.39
CA ASN A 42 -12.74 10.80 -13.23
C ASN A 42 -13.01 9.49 -13.99
N SER A 43 -12.06 9.02 -14.79
CA SER A 43 -12.24 7.81 -15.61
C SER A 43 -11.87 6.55 -14.85
N VAL A 44 -12.65 5.49 -15.06
CA VAL A 44 -12.38 4.14 -14.57
C VAL A 44 -12.39 3.19 -15.75
N LYS A 45 -11.35 2.41 -15.91
CA LYS A 45 -11.22 1.38 -16.94
C LYS A 45 -10.95 0.03 -16.30
N GLU A 46 -11.67 -0.98 -16.75
CA GLU A 46 -11.43 -2.36 -16.36
C GLU A 46 -10.41 -3.03 -17.28
N LEU A 47 -9.50 -3.80 -16.69
CA LEU A 47 -8.52 -4.62 -17.37
C LEU A 47 -8.60 -6.05 -16.84
N SER A 48 -9.22 -6.94 -17.63
CA SER A 48 -9.20 -8.37 -17.35
C SER A 48 -7.84 -8.97 -17.72
N LEU A 49 -7.32 -9.86 -16.87
CA LEU A 49 -6.02 -10.51 -17.03
C LEU A 49 -6.09 -11.87 -17.75
N GLU A 50 -7.17 -12.13 -18.48
CA GLU A 50 -7.41 -13.39 -19.21
C GLU A 50 -6.39 -13.71 -20.30
N ASP A 51 -5.74 -12.71 -20.91
CA ASP A 51 -4.69 -12.92 -21.92
C ASP A 51 -3.46 -12.03 -21.68
N PRO A 52 -2.58 -12.43 -20.74
CA PRO A 52 -1.39 -11.66 -20.33
C PRO A 52 -0.45 -11.31 -21.50
N LYS A 53 -0.41 -12.14 -22.55
CA LYS A 53 0.48 -11.95 -23.70
C LYS A 53 0.14 -10.70 -24.51
N LYS A 54 -1.09 -10.20 -24.44
CA LYS A 54 -1.51 -8.96 -25.08
C LYS A 54 -1.23 -7.71 -24.24
N LEU A 55 -0.79 -7.87 -22.99
CA LEU A 55 -0.66 -6.77 -22.02
C LEU A 55 0.71 -6.06 -22.10
N GLY A 56 1.60 -6.48 -23.00
CA GLY A 56 2.89 -5.83 -23.21
C GLY A 56 3.79 -5.90 -21.97
N LEU A 57 3.94 -7.12 -21.44
CA LEU A 57 4.69 -7.42 -20.22
C LEU A 57 6.15 -6.97 -20.30
N THR A 58 6.76 -6.78 -19.15
CA THR A 58 8.15 -6.35 -18.99
C THR A 58 8.78 -7.15 -17.86
N ASP A 59 10.00 -7.64 -18.11
CA ASP A 59 10.82 -8.29 -17.08
C ASP A 59 11.49 -7.25 -16.19
N MET A 60 11.49 -7.50 -14.90
CA MET A 60 12.12 -6.72 -13.87
C MET A 60 13.00 -7.63 -13.01
N PRO A 61 14.32 -7.70 -13.29
CA PRO A 61 15.25 -8.48 -12.48
C PRO A 61 15.50 -7.76 -11.15
N VAL A 62 15.26 -8.46 -10.04
CA VAL A 62 15.51 -7.92 -8.69
C VAL A 62 16.41 -8.87 -7.90
N PRO A 63 17.55 -8.40 -7.33
CA PRO A 63 18.38 -9.20 -6.45
C PRO A 63 17.62 -9.67 -5.20
N ASP A 64 17.73 -10.96 -4.88
CA ASP A 64 17.21 -11.53 -3.64
C ASP A 64 18.35 -12.09 -2.78
N LEU A 65 18.69 -11.34 -1.72
CA LEU A 65 19.76 -11.71 -0.80
C LEU A 65 19.48 -13.00 -0.04
N ALA A 66 18.21 -13.32 0.25
CA ALA A 66 17.84 -14.54 0.96
C ALA A 66 18.04 -15.78 0.08
N LEU A 67 17.85 -15.63 -1.23
CA LEU A 67 18.04 -16.70 -2.21
C LEU A 67 19.45 -16.71 -2.83
N GLY A 68 20.27 -15.69 -2.58
CA GLY A 68 21.60 -15.55 -3.17
C GLY A 68 21.59 -15.44 -4.70
N ARG A 69 20.47 -14.99 -5.29
CA ARG A 69 20.30 -14.90 -6.75
C ARG A 69 19.38 -13.75 -7.15
N THR A 70 19.38 -13.41 -8.44
CA THR A 70 18.36 -12.54 -9.02
C THR A 70 17.07 -13.32 -9.26
N VAL A 71 15.95 -12.69 -8.94
CA VAL A 71 14.59 -13.17 -9.26
C VAL A 71 14.05 -12.30 -10.40
N HIS A 72 13.47 -12.94 -11.41
CA HIS A 72 12.87 -12.27 -12.55
C HIS A 72 11.37 -12.10 -12.33
N TRP A 73 10.89 -10.86 -12.28
CA TRP A 73 9.47 -10.56 -12.16
C TRP A 73 8.94 -10.04 -13.48
N GLU A 74 7.94 -10.71 -14.05
CA GLU A 74 7.34 -10.31 -15.31
C GLU A 74 5.92 -9.81 -15.09
N GLY A 75 5.62 -8.63 -15.61
CA GLY A 75 4.36 -7.97 -15.34
C GLY A 75 4.08 -6.77 -16.21
N ILE A 76 2.95 -6.11 -15.94
CA ILE A 76 2.54 -4.91 -16.65
C ILE A 76 3.23 -3.71 -16.00
N PRO A 77 4.04 -2.92 -16.72
CA PRO A 77 4.54 -1.66 -16.18
C PRO A 77 3.37 -0.67 -16.01
N PRO A 78 3.05 -0.21 -14.79
CA PRO A 78 1.93 0.70 -14.52
C PRO A 78 1.92 1.95 -15.40
N GLN A 79 3.10 2.48 -15.74
CA GLN A 79 3.26 3.67 -16.57
C GLN A 79 2.69 3.53 -17.99
N LYS A 80 2.40 2.31 -18.47
CA LYS A 80 1.68 2.08 -19.74
C LYS A 80 0.16 2.18 -19.60
N LEU A 81 -0.37 2.17 -18.37
CA LEU A 81 -1.81 2.13 -18.09
C LEU A 81 -2.43 3.52 -17.87
N GLY A 82 -1.62 4.52 -17.48
CA GLY A 82 -2.10 5.87 -17.16
C GLY A 82 -0.98 6.88 -16.97
N LYS A 83 -1.35 8.09 -16.55
CA LYS A 83 -0.42 9.19 -16.24
C LYS A 83 -0.82 9.86 -14.93
N GLY A 84 0.18 10.20 -14.11
CA GLY A 84 0.08 10.92 -12.86
C GLY A 84 1.48 11.22 -12.32
N ASP A 85 1.55 12.01 -11.26
CA ASP A 85 2.78 12.24 -10.48
C ASP A 85 3.03 11.05 -9.55
N VAL A 86 1.95 10.52 -8.94
CA VAL A 86 1.96 9.38 -8.01
C VAL A 86 0.96 8.32 -8.46
N ILE A 87 1.25 7.05 -8.17
CA ILE A 87 0.37 5.91 -8.43
C ILE A 87 0.03 5.25 -7.10
N ASN A 88 -1.25 5.16 -6.77
CA ASN A 88 -1.76 4.34 -5.70
C ASN A 88 -2.01 2.92 -6.20
N PHE A 89 -1.50 1.95 -5.45
CA PHE A 89 -1.82 0.54 -5.61
C PHE A 89 -2.66 0.10 -4.42
N ILE A 90 -3.86 -0.39 -4.67
CA ILE A 90 -4.80 -0.80 -3.63
C ILE A 90 -5.14 -2.27 -3.81
N SER A 91 -4.87 -3.07 -2.78
CA SER A 91 -5.17 -4.49 -2.74
C SER A 91 -6.66 -4.75 -2.48
N GLU A 92 -7.11 -5.97 -2.73
CA GLU A 92 -8.49 -6.40 -2.48
C GLU A 92 -8.94 -6.20 -1.01
N ASN A 93 -8.01 -6.32 -0.04
CA ASN A 93 -8.30 -6.12 1.38
C ASN A 93 -8.17 -4.65 1.84
N GLY A 94 -7.89 -3.70 0.94
CA GLY A 94 -7.79 -2.28 1.26
C GLY A 94 -6.43 -1.83 1.80
N GLU A 95 -5.38 -2.65 1.66
CA GLU A 95 -4.01 -2.15 1.82
C GLU A 95 -3.67 -1.22 0.65
N ILE A 96 -2.93 -0.16 0.93
CA ILE A 96 -2.56 0.85 -0.06
C ILE A 96 -1.08 1.20 0.04
N VAL A 97 -0.44 1.38 -1.10
CA VAL A 97 0.90 1.98 -1.21
C VAL A 97 0.85 3.06 -2.28
N SER A 98 1.39 4.23 -1.97
CA SER A 98 1.60 5.32 -2.93
C SER A 98 3.04 5.30 -3.43
N VAL A 99 3.22 5.25 -4.75
CA VAL A 99 4.55 5.22 -5.38
C VAL A 99 4.69 6.33 -6.41
N PRO A 100 5.74 7.17 -6.36
CA PRO A 100 6.03 8.14 -7.40
C PRO A 100 6.16 7.49 -8.78
N SER A 101 5.58 8.11 -9.81
CA SER A 101 5.47 7.49 -11.15
C SER A 101 6.81 7.30 -11.86
N ASN A 102 7.86 7.99 -11.41
CA ASN A 102 9.23 7.85 -11.93
C ASN A 102 9.97 6.62 -11.40
N VAL A 103 9.42 5.91 -10.40
CA VAL A 103 9.99 4.67 -9.86
C VAL A 103 9.78 3.53 -10.85
N SER A 104 10.83 2.74 -11.10
CA SER A 104 10.72 1.51 -11.88
C SER A 104 9.93 0.45 -11.10
N MET A 105 8.89 -0.10 -11.72
CA MET A 105 7.97 -1.04 -11.10
C MET A 105 7.22 -1.89 -12.12
N VAL A 106 6.72 -3.05 -11.70
CA VAL A 106 5.83 -3.91 -12.48
C VAL A 106 4.68 -4.42 -11.61
N LEU A 107 3.49 -4.53 -12.22
CA LEU A 107 2.37 -5.33 -11.72
C LEU A 107 2.63 -6.76 -12.15
N ALA A 108 3.38 -7.49 -11.33
CA ALA A 108 3.86 -8.83 -11.62
C ALA A 108 2.73 -9.84 -11.72
N LEU A 109 2.78 -10.62 -12.79
CA LEU A 109 1.93 -11.77 -13.07
C LEU A 109 2.73 -13.07 -13.00
N TYR A 110 4.04 -13.00 -13.22
CA TYR A 110 4.95 -14.15 -13.17
C TYR A 110 6.19 -13.84 -12.33
N ARG A 111 6.76 -14.89 -11.74
CA ARG A 111 8.02 -14.92 -11.02
C ARG A 111 8.86 -16.09 -11.53
N ASP A 112 10.04 -15.80 -12.07
CA ASP A 112 10.93 -16.78 -12.70
C ASP A 112 10.22 -17.66 -13.74
N GLY A 113 9.29 -17.07 -14.51
CA GLY A 113 8.47 -17.76 -15.52
C GLY A 113 7.19 -18.44 -14.99
N GLU A 114 7.02 -18.54 -13.67
CA GLU A 114 5.87 -19.19 -13.05
C GLU A 114 4.79 -18.17 -12.63
N PRO A 115 3.48 -18.43 -12.85
CA PRO A 115 2.42 -17.52 -12.45
C PRO A 115 2.40 -17.22 -10.95
N VAL A 116 2.13 -15.97 -10.58
CA VAL A 116 1.98 -15.52 -9.18
C VAL A 116 0.54 -15.75 -8.73
N ASN A 117 0.21 -16.97 -8.31
CA ASN A 117 -1.06 -17.36 -7.65
C ASN A 117 -2.36 -16.83 -8.29
N GLY A 118 -2.39 -16.52 -9.60
CA GLY A 118 -3.56 -15.96 -10.28
C GLY A 118 -3.95 -14.54 -9.83
N THR A 119 -3.05 -13.81 -9.17
CA THR A 119 -3.29 -12.44 -8.69
C THR A 119 -2.15 -11.52 -9.12
N VAL A 120 -2.34 -10.22 -8.90
CA VAL A 120 -1.35 -9.20 -9.26
C VAL A 120 -0.58 -8.77 -8.04
N ARG A 121 0.75 -8.79 -8.10
CA ARG A 121 1.63 -8.26 -7.06
C ARG A 121 2.38 -7.02 -7.56
N LEU A 122 2.45 -5.98 -6.74
CA LEU A 122 3.31 -4.84 -7.01
C LEU A 122 4.77 -5.23 -6.73
N ILE A 123 5.65 -4.99 -7.68
CA ILE A 123 7.11 -5.09 -7.50
C ILE A 123 7.70 -3.75 -7.88
N THR A 124 8.49 -3.16 -6.98
CA THR A 124 9.17 -1.88 -7.18
C THR A 124 10.68 -2.05 -7.12
N SER A 125 11.43 -1.07 -7.63
CA SER A 125 12.88 -1.03 -7.48
C SER A 125 13.26 -0.97 -6.00
N LEU A 126 14.27 -1.73 -5.60
CA LEU A 126 14.82 -1.69 -4.24
C LEU A 126 15.40 -0.31 -3.86
N SER A 127 15.62 0.57 -4.83
CA SER A 127 16.03 1.96 -4.60
C SER A 127 14.92 2.84 -4.04
N PHE A 128 13.65 2.44 -4.20
CA PHE A 128 12.49 3.21 -3.70
C PHE A 128 12.13 2.83 -2.26
N GLY A 129 12.17 1.55 -1.91
CA GLY A 129 11.79 1.09 -0.59
C GLY A 129 12.08 -0.39 -0.36
N CYS A 130 11.74 -0.89 0.82
CA CYS A 130 11.87 -2.32 1.12
C CYS A 130 10.80 -3.15 0.39
N LYS A 131 11.05 -4.47 0.33
CA LYS A 131 10.07 -5.46 -0.15
C LYS A 131 8.75 -5.44 0.65
N CYS A 132 8.74 -4.81 1.81
CA CYS A 132 7.56 -4.52 2.63
C CYS A 132 6.45 -3.79 1.85
N HIS A 133 6.80 -2.99 0.83
CA HIS A 133 5.84 -2.25 0.00
C HIS A 133 5.38 -3.06 -1.24
N TRP A 134 5.79 -4.32 -1.38
CA TRP A 134 5.39 -5.19 -2.48
C TRP A 134 4.09 -5.93 -2.16
N ILE A 135 3.02 -5.15 -1.98
CA ILE A 135 1.69 -5.66 -1.66
C ILE A 135 1.13 -6.54 -2.79
N ASP A 136 0.30 -7.51 -2.43
CA ASP A 136 -0.31 -8.45 -3.36
C ASP A 136 -1.81 -8.24 -3.54
N ARG A 137 -2.41 -9.05 -4.43
CA ARG A 137 -3.85 -9.01 -4.73
C ARG A 137 -4.33 -7.60 -5.09
N ILE A 138 -3.54 -6.87 -5.88
CA ILE A 138 -3.89 -5.53 -6.36
C ILE A 138 -5.19 -5.57 -7.15
N LYS A 139 -6.15 -4.72 -6.78
CA LYS A 139 -7.43 -4.52 -7.48
C LYS A 139 -7.53 -3.15 -8.13
N VAL A 140 -6.97 -2.11 -7.53
CA VAL A 140 -7.04 -0.75 -8.07
C VAL A 140 -5.64 -0.21 -8.31
N VAL A 141 -5.48 0.44 -9.46
CA VAL A 141 -4.31 1.24 -9.82
C VAL A 141 -4.81 2.64 -10.13
N GLU A 142 -4.56 3.59 -9.23
CA GLU A 142 -5.08 4.95 -9.33
C GLU A 142 -3.94 5.95 -9.57
N PHE A 143 -4.02 6.70 -10.67
CA PHE A 143 -3.04 7.70 -11.06
C PHE A 143 -3.48 9.08 -10.55
N LEU A 144 -2.60 9.73 -9.79
CA LEU A 144 -2.87 10.98 -9.09
C LEU A 144 -1.93 12.09 -9.53
N ASN A 145 -2.45 13.31 -9.56
CA ASN A 145 -1.60 14.51 -9.56
C ASN A 145 -1.44 14.96 -8.10
N GLU A 146 -0.19 15.18 -7.66
CA GLU A 146 0.11 15.54 -6.26
C GLU A 146 -0.64 16.80 -5.81
N SER A 147 -0.77 17.76 -6.72
CA SER A 147 -1.46 19.04 -6.48
C SER A 147 -2.95 18.91 -6.13
N SER A 148 -3.56 17.75 -6.41
CA SER A 148 -4.99 17.47 -6.20
C SER A 148 -5.25 16.37 -5.16
N ALA A 149 -4.21 15.79 -4.59
CA ALA A 149 -4.31 14.72 -3.60
C ALA A 149 -4.05 15.27 -2.19
N LEU A 150 -4.59 14.58 -1.19
CA LEU A 150 -4.23 14.76 0.20
C LEU A 150 -2.96 13.98 0.50
N HIS A 151 -1.89 14.68 0.87
CA HIS A 151 -0.62 14.05 1.20
C HIS A 151 -0.49 13.77 2.71
N ILE A 152 -0.22 12.54 3.13
CA ILE A 152 0.00 12.15 4.53
C ILE A 152 1.44 11.66 4.66
N TYR A 153 2.22 12.32 5.52
CA TYR A 153 3.68 12.15 5.57
C TYR A 153 4.27 12.49 6.93
N GLY A 154 5.58 12.30 7.07
CA GLY A 154 6.34 12.60 8.28
C GLY A 154 6.77 11.32 8.99
N MET A 155 6.47 11.19 10.29
CA MET A 155 6.81 10.02 11.09
C MET A 155 5.79 8.89 10.90
N VAL A 156 5.81 8.30 9.71
CA VAL A 156 4.92 7.24 9.24
C VAL A 156 5.71 6.17 8.51
N GLU A 157 5.29 4.91 8.57
CA GLU A 157 5.87 3.82 7.76
C GLU A 157 5.42 3.92 6.29
N ASN A 158 4.21 4.45 6.04
CA ASN A 158 3.61 4.51 4.73
C ASN A 158 3.18 5.95 4.39
N GLU A 159 3.98 6.64 3.59
CA GLU A 159 3.64 7.95 3.02
C GLU A 159 2.56 7.77 1.94
N LEU A 160 1.45 8.51 2.07
CA LEU A 160 0.24 8.29 1.28
C LEU A 160 -0.25 9.53 0.56
N TYR A 161 -0.73 9.33 -0.67
CA TYR A 161 -1.45 10.34 -1.45
C TYR A 161 -2.88 9.85 -1.65
N LEU A 162 -3.86 10.51 -1.05
CA LEU A 162 -5.26 10.09 -1.13
C LEU A 162 -6.06 11.05 -2.02
N SER A 163 -6.78 10.49 -2.99
CA SER A 163 -7.77 11.24 -3.75
C SER A 163 -9.10 11.31 -2.96
N PRO A 164 -10.04 12.18 -3.38
CA PRO A 164 -11.39 12.17 -2.81
C PRO A 164 -12.06 10.80 -2.88
N ARG A 165 -11.76 10.02 -3.92
CA ARG A 165 -12.30 8.68 -4.14
C ARG A 165 -11.62 7.64 -3.25
N THR A 166 -10.32 7.79 -2.99
CA THR A 166 -9.56 6.88 -2.11
C THR A 166 -10.10 6.90 -0.68
N LEU A 167 -10.77 7.97 -0.24
CA LEU A 167 -11.44 8.00 1.07
C LEU A 167 -12.53 6.93 1.23
N GLY A 168 -13.06 6.38 0.13
CA GLY A 168 -13.98 5.24 0.14
C GLY A 168 -13.35 3.89 0.48
N ILE A 169 -12.02 3.79 0.63
CA ILE A 169 -11.29 2.54 0.86
C ILE A 169 -11.80 1.73 2.07
N PHE A 170 -12.24 2.43 3.11
CA PHE A 170 -12.73 1.81 4.36
C PHE A 170 -14.11 1.14 4.20
N GLU A 171 -14.80 1.38 3.09
CA GLU A 171 -16.07 0.73 2.73
C GLU A 171 -15.88 -0.36 1.66
N GLY A 172 -14.68 -0.49 1.10
CA GLY A 172 -14.30 -1.48 0.10
C GLY A 172 -14.06 -0.92 -1.31
N ILE A 173 -13.55 -1.77 -2.19
CA ILE A 173 -13.11 -1.41 -3.54
C ILE A 173 -14.25 -0.80 -4.38
N ASP A 174 -15.47 -1.28 -4.23
CA ASP A 174 -16.64 -0.76 -4.96
C ASP A 174 -16.88 0.72 -4.70
N TYR A 175 -16.69 1.19 -3.46
CA TYR A 175 -16.87 2.60 -3.10
C TYR A 175 -15.80 3.48 -3.74
N ILE A 176 -14.58 2.94 -3.88
CA ILE A 176 -13.53 3.57 -4.67
C ILE A 176 -14.00 3.59 -6.13
N VAL A 177 -14.27 2.46 -6.77
CA VAL A 177 -14.59 2.34 -8.21
C VAL A 177 -15.82 3.14 -8.64
N LYS A 178 -16.84 3.27 -7.79
CA LYS A 178 -18.08 4.00 -8.08
C LYS A 178 -18.06 5.48 -7.62
N HIS A 179 -17.05 5.88 -6.84
CA HIS A 179 -16.93 7.23 -6.26
C HIS A 179 -18.11 7.62 -5.36
N GLU A 180 -18.56 6.68 -4.52
CA GLU A 180 -19.79 6.86 -3.74
C GLU A 180 -19.55 7.53 -2.38
N LYS A 181 -18.30 7.60 -1.92
CA LYS A 181 -17.94 8.19 -0.63
C LYS A 181 -16.63 8.97 -0.73
N SER A 182 -16.70 10.25 -0.36
CA SER A 182 -15.54 11.16 -0.33
C SER A 182 -15.28 11.71 1.07
N LYS A 183 -15.45 10.84 2.08
CA LYS A 183 -15.23 11.16 3.49
C LYS A 183 -14.77 9.94 4.29
N ALA A 184 -13.98 10.15 5.32
CA ALA A 184 -13.56 9.10 6.25
C ALA A 184 -13.16 9.69 7.61
N GLY A 185 -13.11 8.86 8.65
CA GLY A 185 -12.59 9.25 9.95
C GLY A 185 -11.08 9.48 9.87
N LEU A 186 -10.59 10.54 10.51
CA LEU A 186 -9.15 10.81 10.55
C LEU A 186 -8.36 9.71 11.24
N LYS A 187 -8.95 9.00 12.22
CA LYS A 187 -8.33 7.83 12.83
C LYS A 187 -7.98 6.77 11.78
N ASP A 188 -8.91 6.46 10.89
CA ASP A 188 -8.73 5.39 9.91
C ASP A 188 -7.65 5.77 8.89
N ILE A 189 -7.66 7.01 8.43
CA ILE A 189 -6.67 7.55 7.49
C ILE A 189 -5.27 7.62 8.12
N ILE A 190 -5.18 8.09 9.36
CA ILE A 190 -3.90 8.18 10.05
C ILE A 190 -3.35 6.78 10.31
N ASN A 191 -4.18 5.83 10.75
CA ASN A 191 -3.76 4.44 10.94
C ASN A 191 -3.33 3.77 9.64
N LEU A 192 -3.91 4.15 8.49
CA LEU A 192 -3.52 3.63 7.18
C LEU A 192 -2.09 4.03 6.78
N ALA A 193 -1.63 5.19 7.26
CA ALA A 193 -0.24 5.64 7.09
C ALA A 193 0.73 4.95 8.07
N ASP A 194 0.22 4.25 9.08
CA ASP A 194 0.98 3.53 10.12
C ASP A 194 2.03 4.43 10.82
N PRO A 195 1.58 5.33 11.73
CA PRO A 195 2.46 6.26 12.43
C PRO A 195 3.47 5.54 13.33
N TRP A 196 4.70 6.05 13.37
CA TRP A 196 5.71 5.54 14.28
C TRP A 196 5.29 5.72 15.75
N PRO A 197 5.72 4.83 16.68
CA PRO A 197 5.37 4.93 18.10
C PRO A 197 5.73 6.26 18.78
N GLU A 198 6.74 6.97 18.26
CA GLU A 198 7.20 8.27 18.75
C GLU A 198 6.35 9.45 18.27
N ALA A 199 5.43 9.23 17.31
CA ALA A 199 4.55 10.28 16.80
C ALA A 199 3.59 10.78 17.89
N LYS A 200 3.49 12.10 18.02
CA LYS A 200 2.69 12.79 19.04
C LYS A 200 1.80 13.89 18.50
N GLU A 201 2.08 14.35 17.29
CA GLU A 201 1.40 15.50 16.71
C GLU A 201 0.87 15.22 15.31
N VAL A 202 -0.26 15.87 15.00
CA VAL A 202 -0.86 15.92 13.67
C VAL A 202 -0.92 17.38 13.26
N THR A 203 -0.23 17.73 12.18
CA THR A 203 -0.23 19.07 11.60
C THR A 203 -0.99 19.08 10.29
N PHE A 204 -2.12 19.80 10.24
CA PHE A 204 -2.84 20.04 9.01
C PHE A 204 -2.19 21.19 8.24
N VAL A 205 -1.68 20.89 7.05
CA VAL A 205 -1.01 21.84 6.15
C VAL A 205 -2.03 22.35 5.14
N THR A 206 -2.27 23.66 5.16
CA THR A 206 -3.19 24.34 4.24
C THR A 206 -2.47 25.43 3.46
N SER A 207 -3.12 26.00 2.45
CA SER A 207 -2.60 27.21 1.78
C SER A 207 -2.54 28.45 2.68
N ARG A 208 -3.26 28.44 3.82
CA ARG A 208 -3.34 29.56 4.77
C ARG A 208 -2.41 29.40 5.99
N GLY A 209 -1.63 28.33 6.04
CA GLY A 209 -0.74 28.00 7.14
C GLY A 209 -0.98 26.61 7.71
N GLU A 210 -0.30 26.33 8.82
CA GLU A 210 -0.32 25.06 9.52
C GLU A 210 -1.17 25.15 10.81
N LYS A 211 -1.89 24.08 11.13
CA LYS A 211 -2.57 23.91 12.42
C LYS A 211 -2.20 22.57 13.03
N THR A 212 -1.61 22.60 14.22
CA THR A 212 -1.08 21.42 14.91
C THR A 212 -1.96 21.04 16.09
N PHE A 213 -2.16 19.74 16.25
CA PHE A 213 -2.93 19.13 17.33
C PHE A 213 -2.16 17.93 17.89
N ARG A 214 -2.50 17.53 19.12
CA ARG A 214 -2.04 16.25 19.65
C ARG A 214 -2.66 15.10 18.86
N LEU A 215 -1.83 14.15 18.46
CA LEU A 215 -2.24 12.95 17.74
C LEU A 215 -3.30 12.17 18.54
N SER A 216 -3.07 11.98 19.84
CA SER A 216 -4.03 11.30 20.74
C SER A 216 -5.43 11.89 20.66
N ASP A 217 -5.53 13.22 20.67
CA ASP A 217 -6.81 13.93 20.71
C ASP A 217 -7.55 13.80 19.37
N VAL A 218 -6.81 13.79 18.26
CA VAL A 218 -7.37 13.58 16.91
C VAL A 218 -7.85 12.13 16.77
N ILE A 219 -7.07 11.15 17.22
CA ILE A 219 -7.44 9.73 17.17
C ILE A 219 -8.66 9.44 18.06
N GLU A 220 -8.71 9.99 19.26
CA GLU A 220 -9.82 9.78 20.21
C GLU A 220 -11.11 10.42 19.71
N LYS A 221 -11.06 11.68 19.25
CA LYS A 221 -12.25 12.37 18.72
C LYS A 221 -12.69 11.83 17.37
N ASN A 222 -11.76 11.26 16.62
CA ASN A 222 -11.93 10.77 15.25
C ASN A 222 -12.77 11.73 14.37
N PRO A 223 -12.35 13.00 14.20
CA PRO A 223 -13.09 13.93 13.36
C PRO A 223 -13.08 13.46 11.92
N THR A 224 -14.11 13.86 11.16
CA THR A 224 -14.29 13.44 9.78
C THR A 224 -13.48 14.34 8.86
N ILE A 225 -12.69 13.75 7.97
CA ILE A 225 -12.21 14.47 6.79
C ILE A 225 -13.12 14.17 5.62
N GLU A 226 -13.49 15.21 4.90
CA GLU A 226 -14.35 15.13 3.72
C GLU A 226 -13.82 16.00 2.59
N PHE A 227 -14.21 15.68 1.37
CA PHE A 227 -13.89 16.47 0.19
C PHE A 227 -15.14 17.18 -0.35
N GLU A 228 -15.20 18.49 -0.16
CA GLU A 228 -16.22 19.38 -0.74
C GLU A 228 -15.51 20.65 -1.27
N ASN A 229 -15.16 20.66 -2.56
CA ASN A 229 -14.32 21.70 -3.18
C ASN A 229 -12.92 21.86 -2.52
N GLY A 230 -12.44 20.80 -1.88
CA GLY A 230 -11.17 20.74 -1.14
C GLY A 230 -11.30 19.81 0.07
N PHE A 231 -10.18 19.33 0.61
CA PHE A 231 -10.20 18.52 1.83
C PHE A 231 -10.43 19.39 3.07
N CYS A 232 -11.36 18.97 3.90
CA CYS A 232 -11.87 19.72 5.04
C CYS A 232 -12.08 18.81 6.25
N VAL A 233 -11.85 19.35 7.43
CA VAL A 233 -12.23 18.77 8.72
C VAL A 233 -13.12 19.78 9.43
N PRO A 234 -14.45 19.75 9.18
CA PRO A 234 -15.39 20.74 9.69
C PRO A 234 -15.38 20.87 11.22
N GLU A 235 -15.25 19.75 11.94
CA GLU A 235 -15.23 19.68 13.40
C GLU A 235 -14.05 20.45 14.02
N LEU A 236 -12.98 20.66 13.24
CA LEU A 236 -11.81 21.44 13.65
C LEU A 236 -11.75 22.83 13.00
N ASN A 237 -12.76 23.19 12.18
CA ASN A 237 -12.81 24.40 11.38
C ASN A 237 -11.53 24.58 10.53
N ILE A 238 -11.19 23.54 9.76
CA ILE A 238 -10.04 23.48 8.85
C ILE A 238 -10.52 23.08 7.47
N CYS A 239 -10.18 23.87 6.46
CA CYS A 239 -10.53 23.61 5.06
C CYS A 239 -9.35 23.90 4.15
N GLY A 240 -9.36 23.33 2.95
CA GLY A 240 -8.27 23.49 1.98
C GLY A 240 -6.98 22.81 2.44
N ILE A 241 -7.12 21.66 3.11
CA ILE A 241 -6.02 20.82 3.55
C ILE A 241 -5.35 20.23 2.30
N LYS A 242 -4.04 20.40 2.22
CA LYS A 242 -3.18 19.80 1.18
C LYS A 242 -2.39 18.62 1.71
N GLY A 243 -2.11 18.61 3.01
CA GLY A 243 -1.49 17.47 3.65
C GLY A 243 -1.68 17.40 5.15
N ILE A 244 -1.37 16.24 5.69
CA ILE A 244 -1.39 15.90 7.10
C ILE A 244 0.02 15.43 7.44
N ARG A 245 0.78 16.25 8.16
CA ARG A 245 2.11 15.90 8.63
C ARG A 245 2.01 15.29 10.02
N ILE A 246 2.49 14.07 10.17
CA ILE A 246 2.64 13.36 11.44
C ILE A 246 4.05 13.63 11.98
N GLY A 247 4.17 14.03 13.25
CA GLY A 247 5.45 14.41 13.84
C GLY A 247 5.60 14.04 15.31
N GLY A 248 6.81 14.20 15.82
CA GLY A 248 7.20 13.93 17.20
C GLY A 248 8.03 15.08 17.76
N ASP A 249 7.37 15.91 18.58
CA ASP A 249 7.87 17.06 19.35
C ASP A 249 8.33 18.31 18.58
#